data_AF-A0A1V1H1B5-F1
#
_entry.id   AF-A0A1V1H1B5-F1
#
_cell.length_a   1.000
_cell.length_b   1.000
_cell.length_c   1.000
_cell.angle_alpha   90.00
_cell.angle_beta   90.00
_cell.angle_gamma   90.00
#
_symmetry.space_group_name_H-M   'P 1'
#
loop_
_entity.id
_entity.type
_entity.pdbx_description
1 polymer ?
#
loop_
_entity_poly.entity_id
_entity_poly.type
_entity_poly.pdbx_seq_one_letter_code
_entity_poly.pdbx_strand_id
1 'polypeptide(L)'
;MAAAPQELQPKLDQLKKKEADLLVELEKVRKDLEATESQLIGLPQAIQDQKAKVVATVRQVIHRRKNLKTIPGSDEDDIRAINEIDQIRLHAIKTIQKFM
;
A
#
# COMPACT_ATOMS: atom_id res chain seq x y z
N MET A 1 66.49 2.92 -26.46
CA MET A 1 65.89 1.92 -27.36
C MET A 1 64.44 2.34 -27.58
N ALA A 2 64.11 2.86 -28.76
CA ALA A 2 62.75 3.28 -29.10
C ALA A 2 61.88 2.04 -29.30
N ALA A 3 60.71 1.99 -28.67
CA ALA A 3 59.76 0.90 -28.84
C ALA A 3 59.40 0.78 -30.33
N ALA A 4 59.56 -0.42 -30.89
CA ALA A 4 59.28 -0.66 -32.30
C ALA A 4 57.81 -0.34 -32.63
N PRO A 5 57.49 0.22 -33.81
CA PRO A 5 56.12 0.61 -34.18
C PRO A 5 55.09 -0.52 -34.07
N GLN A 6 55.54 -1.77 -34.11
CA GLN A 6 54.72 -2.99 -34.10
C GLN A 6 53.99 -3.24 -32.77
N GLU A 7 54.43 -2.69 -31.64
CA GLU A 7 53.78 -2.86 -30.33
C GLU A 7 52.81 -1.72 -29.96
N LEU A 8 52.84 -0.60 -30.68
CA LEU A 8 52.05 0.59 -30.37
C LEU A 8 50.65 0.54 -30.98
N GLN A 9 50.49 -0.06 -32.16
CA GLN A 9 49.19 -0.27 -32.82
C GLN A 9 48.19 -1.06 -31.94
N PRO A 10 48.51 -2.27 -31.44
CA PRO A 10 47.55 -3.06 -30.66
C PRO A 10 47.20 -2.40 -29.33
N LYS A 11 48.15 -1.67 -28.71
CA LYS A 11 47.88 -0.86 -27.51
C LYS A 11 46.90 0.27 -27.82
N LEU A 12 47.06 0.95 -28.96
CA LEU A 12 46.14 2.01 -29.38
C LEU A 12 44.73 1.46 -29.58
N ASP A 13 44.59 0.31 -30.24
CA ASP A 13 43.29 -0.32 -30.47
C ASP A 13 42.62 -0.78 -29.17
N GLN A 14 43.39 -1.30 -28.21
CA GLN A 14 42.88 -1.61 -26.87
C GLN A 14 42.40 -0.36 -26.13
N LEU A 15 43.13 0.75 -26.22
CA LEU A 15 42.73 2.00 -25.58
C LEU A 15 41.47 2.58 -26.21
N LYS A 16 41.34 2.57 -27.54
CA LYS A 16 40.12 3.00 -28.24
C LYS A 16 38.91 2.14 -27.88
N LYS A 17 39.10 0.82 -27.75
CA LYS A 17 38.03 -0.07 -27.29
C LYS A 17 37.60 0.27 -25.86
N LYS A 18 38.56 0.45 -24.95
CA LYS A 18 38.27 0.88 -23.58
C LYS A 18 37.57 2.24 -23.51
N GLU A 19 37.98 3.19 -24.34
CA GLU A 19 37.33 4.50 -24.45
C GLU A 19 35.87 4.36 -24.89
N ALA A 20 35.60 3.56 -25.91
CA ALA A 20 34.23 3.29 -26.37
C ALA A 20 33.38 2.61 -25.28
N ASP A 21 33.93 1.59 -24.60
CA ASP A 21 33.25 0.89 -23.51
C ASP A 21 32.92 1.85 -22.35
N LEU A 22 33.86 2.72 -21.96
CA LEU A 22 33.67 3.73 -20.93
C LEU A 22 32.63 4.79 -21.32
N LEU A 23 32.57 5.20 -22.58
CA LEU A 23 31.56 6.13 -23.06
C LEU A 23 30.15 5.54 -22.96
N VAL A 24 29.99 4.26 -23.30
CA VAL A 24 28.72 3.53 -23.15
C VAL A 24 28.30 3.45 -21.68
N GLU A 25 29.24 3.13 -20.80
CA GLU A 25 28.97 3.07 -19.36
C GLU A 25 28.58 4.45 -18.81
N LEU A 26 29.26 5.50 -19.25
CA LEU A 26 28.99 6.87 -18.85
C LEU A 26 27.61 7.33 -19.31
N GLU A 27 27.21 7.02 -20.55
CA GLU A 27 25.85 7.29 -21.03
C GLU A 27 24.79 6.55 -20.21
N LYS A 28 25.05 5.30 -19.84
CA LYS A 28 24.13 4.54 -18.98
C LYS A 28 23.97 5.22 -17.62
N VAL A 29 25.07 5.56 -16.96
CA VAL A 29 25.04 6.24 -15.66
C VAL A 29 24.32 7.58 -15.74
N ARG A 30 24.52 8.34 -16.83
CA ARG A 30 23.79 9.60 -17.05
C ARG A 30 22.28 9.39 -17.14
N LYS A 31 21.82 8.36 -17.85
CA LYS A 31 20.39 8.03 -17.93
C LYS A 31 19.82 7.61 -16.58
N ASP A 32 20.56 6.81 -15.83
CA ASP A 32 20.16 6.35 -14.49
C ASP A 32 20.09 7.55 -13.50
N LEU A 33 21.03 8.50 -13.61
CA LEU A 33 21.00 9.75 -12.86
C LEU A 33 19.76 10.59 -13.20
N GLU A 34 19.49 10.84 -14.48
CA GLU A 34 18.34 11.64 -14.91
C GLU A 34 17.01 11.03 -14.46
N ALA A 35 16.88 9.70 -14.53
CA ALA A 35 15.71 8.99 -14.04
C ALA A 35 15.55 9.14 -12.52
N THR A 36 16.65 9.01 -11.77
CA THR A 36 16.63 9.14 -10.30
C THR A 36 16.33 10.57 -9.87
N GLU A 37 16.93 11.57 -10.53
CA GLU A 37 16.66 12.99 -10.27
C GLU A 37 15.19 13.33 -10.56
N SER A 38 14.65 12.87 -11.68
CA SER A 38 13.24 13.06 -12.03
C SER A 38 12.29 12.46 -10.99
N GLN A 39 12.60 11.25 -10.50
CA GLN A 39 11.85 10.64 -9.41
C GLN A 39 11.93 11.47 -8.13
N LEU A 40 13.12 11.94 -7.78
CA LEU A 40 13.36 12.71 -6.57
C LEU A 40 12.61 14.04 -6.58
N ILE A 41 12.53 14.70 -7.73
CA ILE A 41 11.73 15.92 -7.96
C ILE A 41 10.23 15.64 -7.82
N GLY A 42 9.77 14.45 -8.23
CA GLY A 42 8.36 14.05 -8.13
C GLY A 42 7.89 13.68 -6.72
N LEU A 43 8.81 13.27 -5.82
CA LEU A 43 8.47 12.79 -4.47
C LEU A 43 7.72 13.83 -3.61
N PRO A 44 8.14 15.11 -3.52
CA PRO A 44 7.42 16.10 -2.70
C PRO A 44 5.94 16.24 -3.08
N GLN A 45 5.63 16.29 -4.39
CA GLN A 45 4.25 16.38 -4.86
C GLN A 45 3.46 15.12 -4.51
N ALA A 46 4.03 13.94 -4.73
CA ALA A 46 3.38 12.67 -4.37
C ALA A 46 3.08 12.58 -2.86
N ILE A 47 3.99 13.07 -2.02
CA ILE A 47 3.78 13.15 -0.56
C ILE A 47 2.64 14.10 -0.22
N GLN A 48 2.59 15.27 -0.86
CA GLN A 48 1.53 16.26 -0.65
C GLN A 48 0.16 15.70 -1.05
N ASP A 49 0.06 15.05 -2.20
CA ASP A 49 -1.18 14.45 -2.69
C ASP A 49 -1.66 13.33 -1.76
N GLN A 50 -0.73 12.48 -1.31
CA GLN A 50 -1.05 11.40 -0.38
C GLN A 50 -1.52 11.95 0.98
N LYS A 51 -0.89 13.01 1.49
CA LYS A 51 -1.33 13.68 2.73
C LYS A 51 -2.73 14.26 2.58
N ALA A 52 -3.03 14.91 1.45
CA ALA A 52 -4.35 15.44 1.16
C ALA A 52 -5.42 14.33 1.12
N LYS A 53 -5.10 13.20 0.49
CA LYS A 53 -5.97 12.02 0.42
C LYS A 53 -6.27 11.42 1.80
N VAL A 54 -5.27 11.32 2.67
CA VAL A 54 -5.45 10.85 4.06
C VAL A 54 -6.38 11.80 4.81
N VAL A 55 -6.14 13.10 4.74
CA VAL A 55 -6.99 14.10 5.41
C VAL A 55 -8.44 14.02 4.91
N ALA A 56 -8.65 13.90 3.60
CA ALA A 56 -9.98 13.76 3.01
C ALA A 56 -10.69 12.48 3.51
N THR A 57 -9.98 11.35 3.50
CA THR A 57 -10.51 10.06 4.00
C THR A 57 -10.90 10.15 5.47
N VAL A 58 -10.03 10.72 6.32
CA VAL A 58 -10.31 10.89 7.75
C VAL A 58 -11.54 11.76 7.97
N ARG A 59 -11.66 12.88 7.24
CA ARG A 59 -12.86 13.74 7.32
C ARG A 59 -14.12 12.98 6.92
N GLN A 60 -14.05 12.18 5.86
CA GLN A 60 -15.18 11.37 5.40
C GLN A 60 -15.58 10.33 6.45
N VAL A 61 -14.63 9.64 7.07
CA VAL A 61 -14.89 8.65 8.13
C VAL A 61 -15.52 9.32 9.35
N ILE A 62 -14.99 10.47 9.79
CA ILE A 62 -15.58 11.24 10.90
C ILE A 62 -17.01 11.65 10.58
N HIS A 63 -17.27 12.14 9.37
CA HIS A 63 -18.61 12.53 8.93
C HIS A 63 -19.57 11.33 8.93
N ARG A 64 -19.14 10.20 8.37
CA ARG A 64 -19.93 8.95 8.40
C ARG A 64 -20.22 8.52 9.84
N ARG A 65 -19.22 8.53 10.72
CA ARG A 65 -19.38 8.17 12.13
C ARG A 65 -20.41 9.06 12.83
N LYS A 66 -20.40 10.38 12.58
CA LYS A 66 -21.39 11.31 13.15
C LYS A 66 -22.83 11.00 12.70
N ASN A 67 -22.99 10.44 11.51
CA ASN A 67 -24.30 10.14 10.93
C ASN A 67 -24.78 8.71 11.23
N LEU A 68 -23.93 7.86 11.80
CA LEU A 68 -24.35 6.54 12.26
C LEU A 68 -25.23 6.72 13.50
N LYS A 69 -26.47 6.22 13.41
CA LYS A 69 -27.35 6.13 14.58
C LYS A 69 -26.79 5.07 15.53
N THR A 70 -26.66 5.41 16.80
CA THR A 70 -26.41 4.42 17.84
C THR A 70 -27.61 3.50 17.93
N ILE A 71 -27.39 2.19 17.82
CA ILE A 71 -28.42 1.20 18.09
C ILE A 71 -28.51 1.08 19.62
N PRO A 72 -29.67 1.38 20.24
CA PRO A 72 -29.87 1.16 21.67
C PRO A 72 -30.06 -0.34 21.94
N GLY A 73 -29.58 -0.80 23.11
CA GLY A 73 -29.63 -2.20 23.52
C GLY A 73 -28.24 -2.86 23.48
N SER A 74 -28.06 -3.87 24.32
CA SER A 74 -26.87 -4.72 24.30
C SER A 74 -27.22 -6.16 23.90
N ASP A 75 -26.21 -6.93 23.51
CA ASP A 75 -26.37 -8.35 23.21
C ASP A 75 -26.99 -9.10 24.41
N GLU A 76 -26.70 -8.69 25.65
CA GLU A 76 -27.32 -9.24 26.85
C GLU A 76 -28.82 -8.90 26.98
N ASP A 77 -29.25 -7.71 26.54
CA ASP A 77 -30.67 -7.35 26.49
C ASP A 77 -31.41 -8.25 25.50
N ASP A 78 -30.82 -8.46 24.32
CA ASP A 78 -31.38 -9.32 23.27
C ASP A 78 -31.46 -10.78 23.72
N ILE A 79 -30.40 -11.30 24.35
CA ILE A 79 -30.38 -12.66 24.91
C ILE A 79 -31.46 -12.82 25.98
N ARG A 80 -31.66 -11.82 26.85
CA ARG A 80 -32.72 -11.85 27.87
C ARG A 80 -34.10 -11.90 27.22
N ALA A 81 -34.38 -11.02 26.27
CA ALA A 81 -35.65 -10.98 25.57
C ALA A 81 -35.97 -12.31 24.85
N ILE A 82 -34.97 -12.91 24.18
CA ILE A 82 -35.11 -14.22 23.53
C ILE A 82 -35.42 -15.31 24.56
N ASN A 83 -34.69 -15.34 25.67
CA ASN A 83 -34.89 -16.35 26.72
C ASN A 83 -36.26 -16.23 27.38
N GLU A 84 -36.73 -15.02 27.67
CA GLU A 84 -38.07 -14.80 28.23
C GLU A 84 -39.16 -15.36 27.31
N ILE A 85 -39.06 -15.07 26.00
CA ILE A 85 -39.98 -15.61 24.99
C ILE A 85 -39.88 -17.15 24.95
N ASP A 86 -38.67 -17.70 25.03
CA ASP A 86 -38.46 -19.15 25.02
C ASP A 86 -39.09 -19.82 26.25
N GLN A 87 -38.98 -19.21 27.42
CA GLN A 87 -39.63 -19.70 28.65
C GLN A 87 -41.15 -19.68 28.54
N ILE A 88 -41.74 -18.61 27.98
CA ILE A 88 -43.18 -18.53 27.72
C ILE A 88 -43.61 -19.65 26.77
N ARG A 89 -42.85 -19.87 25.68
CA ARG A 89 -43.12 -20.95 24.71
C ARG A 89 -43.08 -22.32 25.37
N LEU A 90 -42.02 -22.62 26.12
CA LEU A 90 -41.86 -23.90 26.83
C LEU A 90 -42.96 -24.13 27.86
N HIS A 91 -43.34 -23.07 28.59
CA HIS A 91 -44.45 -23.14 29.55
C HIS A 91 -45.77 -23.49 28.86
N ALA A 92 -46.09 -22.83 27.74
CA ALA A 92 -47.30 -23.11 26.97
C ALA A 92 -47.32 -24.57 26.45
N ILE A 93 -46.22 -25.04 25.85
CA ILE A 93 -46.10 -26.43 25.37
C ILE A 93 -46.32 -27.41 26.52
N LYS A 94 -45.63 -27.21 27.66
CA LYS A 94 -45.75 -28.08 28.83
C LYS A 94 -47.18 -28.09 29.38
N THR A 95 -47.88 -26.96 29.31
CA THR A 95 -49.26 -26.84 29.78
C THR A 95 -50.20 -27.61 28.87
N ILE A 96 -50.09 -27.45 27.54
CA ILE A 96 -50.89 -28.20 26.56
C ILE A 96 -50.69 -29.71 26.73
N GLN A 97 -49.43 -30.16 26.86
CA GLN A 97 -49.10 -31.57 27.07
C GLN A 97 -49.69 -32.18 28.34
N LYS A 98 -50.01 -31.38 29.37
CA LYS A 98 -50.67 -31.87 30.59
C LYS A 98 -52.17 -32.08 30.44
N PHE A 99 -52.78 -31.48 29.42
CA PHE A 99 -54.21 -31.58 29.13
C PHE A 99 -54.53 -32.59 28.02
N MET A 100 -53.50 -33.18 27.40
CA MET A 100 -53.59 -34.30 26.48
C MET A 100 -53.28 -35.60 27.20
#